data_AF-A0A564ZCA3-F1
#
_entry.id   AF-A0A564ZCA3-F1
#
_cell.length_a   1.000
_cell.length_b   1.000
_cell.length_c   1.000
_cell.angle_alpha   90.00
_cell.angle_beta   90.00
_cell.angle_gamma   90.00
#
_symmetry.space_group_name_H-M   'P 1'
#
loop_
_entity.id
_entity.type
_entity.pdbx_description
1 polymer ?
#
loop_
_entity_poly.entity_id
_entity_poly.type
_entity_poly.pdbx_seq_one_letter_code
_entity_poly.pdbx_strand_id
1 'polypeptide(L)'
;MGCVISCGVKLVLQIFNTVLFVAFIAVAIFGILLKTSKPVVESIINRLVSEHHVNKDETAKLAQFIIENADAVSALLIVAGFVLAALCLIGCIASCCGCKMLLKIYASVLIVLVIVQVIVVAYFFSDRNRVSKFIVISMTKSLEFYGADGASGDISTAIWNLTMNFHDEGRCCGMKGYTDFANASSVPNACCQQLTTICSLDKAQQDKIEGCEKRIVNFTYEKMEIIMHVWIFGIILQIALVVLVFLAIRL
;
A
#
# COMPACT_ATOMS: atom_id res chain seq x y z
N MET A 1 20.06 -24.56 34.28
CA MET A 1 20.24 -23.70 33.09
C MET A 1 18.94 -23.52 32.27
N GLY A 2 18.02 -24.49 32.21
CA GLY A 2 16.79 -24.37 31.39
C GLY A 2 15.81 -23.24 31.77
N CYS A 3 15.68 -22.90 33.07
CA CYS A 3 14.75 -21.84 33.51
C CYS A 3 15.16 -20.43 33.02
N VAL A 4 16.46 -20.15 32.96
CA VAL A 4 17.00 -18.86 32.47
C VAL A 4 16.77 -18.70 30.96
N ILE A 5 16.94 -19.79 30.20
CA ILE A 5 16.72 -19.78 28.74
C ILE A 5 15.23 -19.63 28.42
N SER A 6 14.35 -20.33 29.16
CA SER A 6 12.88 -20.21 29.02
C SER A 6 12.41 -18.77 29.29
N CYS A 7 12.93 -18.15 30.35
CA CYS A 7 12.62 -16.77 30.70
C CYS A 7 13.13 -15.78 29.63
N GLY A 8 14.37 -15.98 29.14
CA GLY A 8 14.97 -15.15 28.10
C GLY A 8 14.18 -15.16 26.79
N VAL A 9 13.75 -16.33 26.30
CA VAL A 9 12.99 -16.42 25.03
C VAL A 9 11.64 -15.73 25.14
N LYS A 10 10.93 -15.90 26.27
CA LYS A 10 9.65 -15.20 26.52
C LYS A 10 9.83 -13.69 26.62
N LEU A 11 10.92 -13.23 27.24
CA LEU A 11 11.25 -11.81 27.33
C LEU A 11 11.52 -11.20 25.95
N VAL A 12 12.29 -11.89 25.10
CA VAL A 12 12.53 -11.46 23.71
C VAL A 12 11.21 -11.40 22.92
N LEU A 13 10.37 -12.44 23.03
CA LEU A 13 9.06 -12.49 22.39
C LEU A 13 8.15 -11.35 22.86
N GLN A 14 8.16 -11.04 24.15
CA GLN A 14 7.40 -9.95 24.74
C GLN A 14 7.84 -8.60 24.19
N ILE A 15 9.15 -8.33 24.18
CA ILE A 15 9.72 -7.08 23.67
C ILE A 15 9.33 -6.91 22.21
N PHE A 16 9.54 -7.94 21.39
CA PHE A 16 9.25 -7.88 19.96
C PHE A 16 7.76 -7.60 19.68
N ASN A 17 6.84 -8.35 20.30
CA ASN A 17 5.41 -8.13 20.11
C ASN A 17 4.95 -6.78 20.68
N THR A 18 5.57 -6.28 21.76
CA THR A 18 5.23 -4.97 22.32
C THR A 18 5.65 -3.85 21.36
N VAL A 19 6.85 -3.92 20.77
CA VAL A 19 7.31 -2.95 19.78
C VAL A 19 6.39 -2.94 18.55
N LEU A 20 6.04 -4.12 18.04
CA LEU A 20 5.11 -4.24 16.90
C LEU A 20 3.71 -3.74 17.25
N PHE A 21 3.20 -4.04 18.44
CA PHE A 21 1.91 -3.55 18.91
C PHE A 21 1.87 -2.02 18.89
N VAL A 22 2.88 -1.36 19.47
CA VAL A 22 2.97 0.10 19.47
C VAL A 22 3.07 0.65 18.05
N ALA A 23 3.87 0.01 17.18
CA ALA A 23 3.98 0.42 15.78
C ALA A 23 2.65 0.31 15.03
N PHE A 24 1.91 -0.80 15.17
CA PHE A 24 0.63 -0.97 14.50
C PHE A 24 -0.50 -0.09 15.06
N ILE A 25 -0.46 0.20 16.36
CA ILE A 25 -1.35 1.23 16.95
C ILE A 25 -1.01 2.61 16.39
N ALA A 26 0.27 2.96 16.26
CA ALA A 26 0.67 4.22 15.63
C ALA A 26 0.19 4.32 14.17
N VAL A 27 0.28 3.22 13.41
CA VAL A 27 -0.27 3.13 12.04
C VAL A 27 -1.79 3.32 12.02
N ALA A 28 -2.52 2.68 12.94
CA ALA A 28 -3.98 2.82 13.04
C ALA A 28 -4.38 4.26 13.41
N ILE A 29 -3.70 4.86 14.40
CA ILE A 29 -3.90 6.27 14.80
C ILE A 29 -3.58 7.20 13.64
N PHE A 30 -2.50 6.95 12.91
CA PHE A 30 -2.16 7.71 11.71
C PHE A 30 -3.28 7.62 10.66
N GLY A 31 -3.84 6.44 10.42
CA GLY A 31 -5.02 6.27 9.57
C GLY A 31 -6.23 7.07 10.06
N ILE A 32 -6.53 7.08 11.36
CA ILE A 32 -7.61 7.90 11.93
C ILE A 32 -7.34 9.39 11.67
N LEU A 33 -6.10 9.84 11.93
CA LEU A 33 -5.72 11.24 11.73
C LEU A 33 -5.82 11.66 10.26
N LEU A 34 -5.43 10.79 9.32
CA LEU A 34 -5.61 11.04 7.90
C LEU A 34 -7.10 11.20 7.54
N LYS A 35 -7.98 10.41 8.16
CA LYS A 35 -9.44 10.49 7.94
C LYS A 35 -10.07 11.73 8.55
N THR A 36 -9.67 12.12 9.76
CA THR A 36 -10.38 13.15 10.53
C THR A 36 -9.76 14.55 10.42
N SER A 37 -8.46 14.63 10.13
CA SER A 37 -7.69 15.85 10.38
C SER A 37 -7.05 16.40 9.11
N LYS A 38 -7.82 17.23 8.38
CA LYS A 38 -7.32 18.07 7.27
C LYS A 38 -5.98 18.78 7.57
N PRO A 39 -5.79 19.45 8.73
CA PRO A 39 -4.51 20.13 9.02
C PRO A 39 -3.33 19.16 9.21
N VAL A 40 -3.59 17.91 9.62
CA VAL A 40 -2.54 16.88 9.73
C VAL A 40 -2.11 16.45 8.34
N VAL A 41 -3.07 16.21 7.44
CA VAL A 41 -2.79 15.89 6.03
C VAL A 41 -1.98 17.01 5.38
N GLU A 42 -2.42 18.26 5.52
CA GLU A 42 -1.71 19.45 5.01
C GLU A 42 -0.30 19.61 5.62
N SER A 43 -0.12 19.33 6.92
CA SER A 43 1.18 19.41 7.57
C SER A 43 2.15 18.31 7.10
N ILE A 44 1.66 17.08 6.89
CA ILE A 44 2.45 15.97 6.32
C ILE A 44 2.91 16.33 4.92
N ILE A 45 2.01 16.87 4.10
CA ILE A 45 2.30 17.34 2.75
C ILE A 45 3.42 18.37 2.77
N ASN A 46 3.28 19.40 3.60
CA ASN A 46 4.28 20.47 3.69
C ASN A 46 5.64 19.96 4.17
N ARG A 47 5.67 18.94 5.05
CA ARG A 47 6.92 18.31 5.51
C ARG A 47 7.58 17.47 4.41
N LEU A 48 6.83 16.64 3.70
CA LEU A 48 7.34 15.84 2.58
C LEU A 48 7.89 16.72 1.44
N VAL A 49 7.26 17.87 1.18
CA VAL A 49 7.74 18.91 0.25
C VAL A 49 9.08 19.52 0.66
N SER A 50 9.33 19.64 1.98
CA SER A 50 10.54 20.27 2.50
C SER A 50 11.74 19.33 2.66
N GLU A 51 11.49 18.03 2.87
CA GLU A 51 12.52 17.04 3.20
C GLU A 51 13.13 16.36 1.97
N HIS A 52 12.36 16.27 0.88
CA HIS A 52 12.84 15.74 -0.38
C HIS A 52 12.87 16.91 -1.37
N HIS A 53 14.00 17.13 -2.08
CA HIS A 53 14.13 18.06 -3.22
C HIS A 53 13.26 17.62 -4.41
N VAL A 54 12.01 17.23 -4.14
CA VAL A 54 11.03 16.80 -5.10
C VAL A 54 10.50 18.05 -5.78
N ASN A 55 10.44 17.98 -7.10
CA ASN A 55 9.89 19.04 -7.92
C ASN A 55 8.48 19.39 -7.42
N LYS A 56 8.15 20.68 -7.31
CA LYS A 56 6.90 21.17 -6.68
C LYS A 56 5.63 20.56 -7.29
N ASP A 57 5.70 20.11 -8.53
CA ASP A 57 4.60 19.47 -9.26
C ASP A 57 4.26 18.06 -8.77
N GLU A 58 5.23 17.23 -8.39
CA GLU A 58 4.96 15.85 -7.95
C GLU A 58 4.46 15.77 -6.51
N THR A 59 4.96 16.67 -5.67
CA THR A 59 4.52 16.78 -4.29
C THR A 59 3.12 17.39 -4.18
N ALA A 60 2.77 18.38 -5.00
CA ALA A 60 1.40 18.92 -5.07
C ALA A 60 0.40 17.85 -5.55
N LYS A 61 0.81 17.02 -6.51
CA LYS A 61 0.01 15.90 -7.02
C LYS A 61 -0.18 14.81 -5.97
N LEU A 62 0.89 14.35 -5.33
CA LEU A 62 0.82 13.35 -4.26
C LEU A 62 0.01 13.86 -3.05
N ALA A 63 0.15 15.13 -2.73
CA ALA A 63 -0.65 15.81 -1.72
C ALA A 63 -2.14 15.79 -2.04
N GLN A 64 -2.48 16.18 -3.27
CA GLN A 64 -3.84 16.17 -3.75
C GLN A 64 -4.42 14.75 -3.76
N PHE A 65 -3.62 13.75 -4.14
CA PHE A 65 -3.99 12.35 -4.03
C PHE A 65 -4.28 11.89 -2.59
N ILE A 66 -3.44 12.27 -1.63
CA ILE A 66 -3.66 11.90 -0.23
C ILE A 66 -4.90 12.62 0.33
N ILE A 67 -5.15 13.88 -0.06
CA ILE A 67 -6.31 14.66 0.38
C ILE A 67 -7.61 14.08 -0.19
N GLU A 68 -7.65 13.81 -1.49
CA GLU A 68 -8.85 13.32 -2.18
C GLU A 68 -9.20 11.87 -1.78
N ASN A 69 -8.20 11.07 -1.38
CA ASN A 69 -8.35 9.62 -1.15
C ASN A 69 -7.97 9.19 0.24
N ALA A 70 -7.91 10.16 1.15
CA ALA A 70 -7.68 9.92 2.55
C ALA A 70 -8.61 8.81 3.03
N ASP A 71 -9.87 8.74 2.58
CA ASP A 71 -10.84 7.80 3.11
C ASP A 71 -10.48 6.32 2.95
N ALA A 72 -10.11 5.84 1.75
CA ALA A 72 -9.78 4.42 1.57
C ALA A 72 -8.40 4.06 2.09
N VAL A 73 -7.41 4.93 1.88
CA VAL A 73 -6.06 4.72 2.42
C VAL A 73 -6.12 4.69 3.94
N SER A 74 -6.86 5.62 4.55
CA SER A 74 -7.13 5.63 5.99
C SER A 74 -7.90 4.39 6.44
N ALA A 75 -8.95 3.99 5.73
CA ALA A 75 -9.71 2.79 6.08
C ALA A 75 -8.82 1.54 6.09
N LEU A 76 -7.95 1.38 5.10
CA LEU A 76 -6.99 0.29 5.05
C LEU A 76 -6.00 0.34 6.22
N LEU A 77 -5.41 1.50 6.49
CA LEU A 77 -4.46 1.69 7.60
C LEU A 77 -5.11 1.44 8.97
N ILE A 78 -6.36 1.87 9.16
CA ILE A 78 -7.13 1.66 10.39
C ILE A 78 -7.40 0.18 10.59
N VAL A 79 -8.00 -0.49 9.59
CA VAL A 79 -8.38 -1.91 9.69
C VAL A 79 -7.15 -2.79 9.83
N ALA A 80 -6.16 -2.64 8.95
CA ALA A 80 -4.94 -3.44 9.00
C ALA A 80 -4.16 -3.16 10.29
N GLY A 81 -4.02 -1.90 10.70
CA GLY A 81 -3.35 -1.51 11.93
C GLY A 81 -3.97 -2.14 13.17
N PHE A 82 -5.29 -2.06 13.34
CA PHE A 82 -5.96 -2.66 14.50
C PHE A 82 -5.93 -4.19 14.49
N VAL A 83 -6.11 -4.83 13.33
CA VAL A 83 -6.03 -6.30 13.22
C VAL A 83 -4.64 -6.81 13.61
N LEU A 84 -3.59 -6.17 13.10
CA LEU A 84 -2.20 -6.54 13.40
C LEU A 84 -1.82 -6.19 14.84
N ALA A 85 -2.31 -5.07 15.38
CA ALA A 85 -2.14 -4.74 16.80
C ALA A 85 -2.82 -5.78 17.70
N ALA A 86 -4.05 -6.19 17.40
CA ALA A 86 -4.73 -7.24 18.17
C ALA A 86 -3.94 -8.56 18.16
N LEU A 87 -3.39 -8.94 17.00
CA LEU A 87 -2.53 -10.12 16.89
C LEU A 87 -1.27 -10.00 17.77
N CYS A 88 -0.62 -8.84 17.78
CA CYS A 88 0.55 -8.57 18.61
C CYS A 88 0.21 -8.57 20.11
N LEU A 89 -0.95 -8.03 20.48
CA LEU A 89 -1.45 -8.04 21.86
C LEU A 89 -1.69 -9.47 22.35
N ILE A 90 -2.27 -10.34 21.51
CA ILE A 90 -2.40 -11.78 21.81
C ILE A 90 -1.02 -12.39 22.04
N GLY A 91 -0.02 -12.06 21.23
CA GLY A 91 1.37 -12.48 21.41
C GLY A 91 1.97 -12.05 22.76
N CYS A 92 1.73 -10.80 23.17
CA CYS A 92 2.15 -10.27 24.47
C CYS A 92 1.47 -11.01 25.64
N ILE A 93 0.14 -11.21 25.57
CA ILE A 93 -0.61 -11.93 26.61
C ILE A 93 -0.14 -13.40 26.69
N ALA A 94 0.08 -14.04 25.54
CA ALA A 94 0.58 -15.41 25.47
C ALA A 94 1.95 -15.57 26.12
N SER A 95 2.86 -14.61 25.93
CA SER A 95 4.19 -14.63 26.53
C SER A 95 4.15 -14.35 28.03
N CYS A 96 3.34 -13.37 28.47
CA CYS A 96 3.25 -12.93 29.86
C CYS A 96 2.54 -13.95 30.76
N CYS A 97 1.39 -14.49 30.35
CA CYS A 97 0.61 -15.44 31.15
C CYS A 97 1.24 -16.85 31.19
N GLY A 98 2.24 -17.13 30.37
CA GLY A 98 2.88 -18.44 30.28
C GLY A 98 1.94 -19.57 29.81
N CYS A 99 0.74 -19.23 29.31
CA CYS A 99 -0.27 -20.19 28.89
C CYS A 99 0.14 -20.88 27.58
N LYS A 100 0.65 -22.12 27.69
CA LYS A 100 1.09 -22.91 26.52
C LYS A 100 0.01 -23.07 25.45
N MET A 101 -1.27 -23.11 25.82
CA MET A 101 -2.38 -23.18 24.86
C MET A 101 -2.52 -21.90 24.03
N LEU A 102 -2.44 -20.73 24.65
CA LEU A 102 -2.54 -19.45 23.95
C LEU A 102 -1.35 -19.27 22.99
N LEU A 103 -0.16 -19.70 23.42
CA LEU A 103 1.05 -19.66 22.61
C LEU A 103 0.96 -20.61 21.39
N LYS A 104 0.30 -21.76 21.51
CA LYS A 104 -0.01 -22.65 20.37
C LYS A 104 -1.01 -22.03 19.39
N ILE A 105 -2.06 -21.38 19.88
CA ILE A 105 -3.03 -20.67 19.02
C ILE A 105 -2.31 -19.55 18.26
N TYR A 106 -1.49 -18.76 18.96
CA TYR A 106 -0.68 -17.72 18.35
C TYR A 106 0.26 -18.28 17.26
N ALA A 107 0.99 -19.36 17.56
CA ALA A 107 1.83 -20.04 16.57
C ALA A 107 1.03 -20.51 15.35
N SER A 108 -0.16 -21.09 15.56
CA SER A 108 -1.03 -21.54 14.47
C SER A 108 -1.44 -20.40 13.55
N VAL A 109 -1.82 -19.24 14.11
CA VAL A 109 -2.19 -18.06 13.31
C VAL A 109 -0.99 -17.58 12.51
N LEU A 110 0.19 -17.47 13.13
CA LEU A 110 1.42 -17.07 12.43
C LEU A 110 1.79 -18.03 11.30
N ILE A 111 1.65 -19.34 11.49
CA ILE A 111 1.92 -20.35 10.46
C ILE A 111 0.97 -20.20 9.27
N VAL A 112 -0.34 -20.04 9.55
CA VAL A 112 -1.33 -19.81 8.48
C VAL A 112 -0.98 -18.56 7.69
N LEU A 113 -0.59 -17.48 8.36
CA LEU A 113 -0.15 -16.25 7.70
C LEU A 113 1.10 -16.46 6.84
N VAL A 114 2.10 -17.23 7.30
CA VAL A 114 3.29 -17.55 6.48
C VAL A 114 2.88 -18.34 5.24
N ILE A 115 2.01 -19.33 5.37
CA ILE A 115 1.54 -20.14 4.23
C ILE A 115 0.84 -19.26 3.20
N VAL A 116 -0.07 -18.38 3.64
CA VAL A 116 -0.76 -17.43 2.74
C VAL A 116 0.24 -16.51 2.05
N GLN A 117 1.21 -15.94 2.77
CA GLN A 117 2.23 -15.07 2.19
C GLN A 117 3.09 -15.80 1.16
N VAL A 118 3.54 -17.03 1.45
CA VAL A 118 4.34 -17.83 0.52
C VAL A 118 3.54 -18.17 -0.74
N ILE A 119 2.26 -18.53 -0.61
CA ILE A 119 1.39 -18.79 -1.77
C ILE A 119 1.23 -17.52 -2.62
N VAL A 120 0.95 -16.38 -2.00
CA VAL A 120 0.80 -15.09 -2.69
C VAL A 120 2.09 -14.72 -3.42
N VAL A 121 3.23 -14.77 -2.73
CA VAL A 121 4.53 -14.44 -3.32
C VAL A 121 4.88 -15.40 -4.45
N ALA A 122 4.73 -16.71 -4.25
CA ALA A 122 4.98 -17.69 -5.29
C ALA A 122 4.07 -17.48 -6.52
N TYR A 123 2.78 -17.24 -6.30
CA TYR A 123 1.83 -17.04 -7.39
C TYR A 123 2.12 -15.78 -8.22
N PHE A 124 2.36 -14.65 -7.55
CA PHE A 124 2.60 -13.38 -8.24
C PHE A 124 4.00 -13.28 -8.83
N PHE A 125 5.04 -13.70 -8.11
CA PHE A 125 6.44 -13.51 -8.53
C PHE A 125 7.00 -14.67 -9.37
N SER A 126 6.29 -15.80 -9.54
CA SER A 126 6.74 -16.88 -10.43
C SER A 126 6.80 -16.47 -11.90
N ASP A 127 6.04 -15.47 -12.32
CA ASP A 127 6.06 -14.93 -13.68
C ASP A 127 5.92 -13.41 -13.60
N ARG A 128 6.95 -12.69 -14.06
CA ARG A 128 6.97 -11.21 -14.04
C ARG A 128 5.74 -10.65 -14.77
N ASN A 129 5.21 -11.34 -15.78
CA ASN A 129 4.03 -10.92 -16.51
C ASN A 129 2.74 -11.03 -15.68
N ARG A 130 2.68 -11.85 -14.63
CA ARG A 130 1.48 -11.97 -13.79
C ARG A 130 1.25 -10.71 -12.98
N VAL A 131 2.30 -10.17 -12.36
CA VAL A 131 2.21 -8.91 -11.62
C VAL A 131 1.82 -7.78 -12.58
N SER A 132 2.52 -7.63 -13.70
CA SER A 132 2.22 -6.55 -14.65
C SER A 132 0.81 -6.65 -15.21
N LYS A 133 0.34 -7.85 -15.61
CA LYS A 133 -1.05 -8.06 -16.05
C LYS A 133 -2.06 -7.75 -14.94
N PHE A 134 -1.79 -8.18 -13.71
CA PHE A 134 -2.67 -7.91 -12.58
C PHE A 134 -2.78 -6.42 -12.31
N ILE A 135 -1.67 -5.68 -12.34
CA ILE A 135 -1.64 -4.23 -12.15
C ILE A 135 -2.36 -3.53 -13.31
N VAL A 136 -2.10 -3.91 -14.57
CA VAL A 136 -2.80 -3.35 -15.73
C VAL A 136 -4.30 -3.58 -15.62
N ILE A 137 -4.77 -4.81 -15.35
CA ILE A 137 -6.21 -5.10 -15.19
C ILE A 137 -6.81 -4.29 -14.03
N SER A 138 -6.10 -4.19 -12.91
CA SER A 138 -6.59 -3.45 -11.74
C SER A 138 -6.68 -1.95 -12.01
N MET A 139 -5.69 -1.38 -12.70
CA MET A 139 -5.69 0.01 -13.14
C MET A 139 -6.77 0.27 -14.19
N THR A 140 -6.95 -0.62 -15.17
CA THR A 140 -8.03 -0.47 -16.16
C THR A 140 -9.39 -0.49 -15.48
N LYS A 141 -9.62 -1.40 -14.52
CA LYS A 141 -10.87 -1.42 -13.74
C LYS A 141 -11.03 -0.18 -12.88
N SER A 142 -9.96 0.34 -12.29
CA SER A 142 -10.09 1.60 -11.55
C SER A 142 -10.50 2.72 -12.50
N LEU A 143 -9.96 2.79 -13.72
CA LEU A 143 -10.28 3.83 -14.71
C LEU A 143 -11.78 3.93 -15.03
N GLU A 144 -12.53 2.82 -14.94
CA GLU A 144 -13.99 2.83 -15.13
C GLU A 144 -14.73 3.71 -14.11
N PHE A 145 -14.15 3.92 -12.92
CA PHE A 145 -14.68 4.81 -11.89
C PHE A 145 -14.12 6.23 -11.97
N TYR A 146 -13.29 6.55 -12.97
CA TYR A 146 -12.73 7.89 -13.11
C TYR A 146 -13.84 8.93 -13.31
N GLY A 147 -13.87 9.96 -12.47
CA GLY A 147 -14.90 10.99 -12.46
C GLY A 147 -16.28 10.54 -11.95
N ALA A 148 -16.40 9.33 -11.39
CA ALA A 148 -17.63 8.87 -10.75
C ALA A 148 -17.80 9.50 -9.35
N ASP A 149 -19.05 9.64 -8.91
CA ASP A 149 -19.34 10.18 -7.58
C ASP A 149 -19.03 9.18 -6.46
N GLY A 150 -18.56 9.71 -5.32
CA GLY A 150 -18.32 8.95 -4.10
C GLY A 150 -16.91 8.36 -4.00
N ALA A 151 -16.61 7.76 -2.85
CA ALA A 151 -15.24 7.42 -2.46
C ALA A 151 -14.46 6.60 -3.50
N SER A 152 -15.10 5.65 -4.19
CA SER A 152 -14.41 4.84 -5.22
C SER A 152 -14.04 5.63 -6.47
N GLY A 153 -14.85 6.62 -6.84
CA GLY A 153 -14.58 7.48 -7.99
C GLY A 153 -13.56 8.57 -7.68
N ASP A 154 -13.59 9.13 -6.47
CA ASP A 154 -12.55 10.05 -5.99
C ASP A 154 -11.15 9.38 -6.04
N ILE A 155 -11.06 8.13 -5.55
CA ILE A 155 -9.83 7.30 -5.58
C ILE A 155 -9.36 7.06 -6.98
N SER A 156 -10.24 6.59 -7.85
CA SER A 156 -9.87 6.35 -9.22
C SER A 156 -9.34 7.63 -9.89
N THR A 157 -10.09 8.73 -9.75
CA THR A 157 -9.80 10.02 -10.38
C THR A 157 -8.40 10.49 -10.02
N ALA A 158 -8.07 10.44 -8.74
CA ALA A 158 -6.80 10.91 -8.26
C ALA A 158 -5.64 9.96 -8.59
N ILE A 159 -5.82 8.62 -8.51
CA ILE A 159 -4.79 7.65 -8.94
C ILE A 159 -4.42 7.97 -10.38
N TRP A 160 -5.43 8.10 -11.23
CA TRP A 160 -5.25 8.33 -12.65
C TRP A 160 -4.69 9.72 -12.96
N ASN A 161 -5.08 10.76 -12.21
CA ASN A 161 -4.45 12.08 -12.31
C ASN A 161 -2.96 12.04 -11.95
N LEU A 162 -2.57 11.26 -10.92
CA LEU A 162 -1.16 11.02 -10.63
C LEU A 162 -0.48 10.30 -11.78
N THR A 163 -1.01 9.14 -12.17
CA THR A 163 -0.40 8.26 -13.19
C THR A 163 -0.21 8.97 -14.53
N MET A 164 -1.20 9.74 -14.98
CA MET A 164 -1.14 10.49 -16.24
C MET A 164 -0.15 11.65 -16.20
N ASN A 165 0.05 12.26 -15.03
CA ASN A 165 0.87 13.45 -14.88
C ASN A 165 2.20 13.21 -14.14
N PHE A 166 2.59 11.96 -13.92
CA PHE A 166 3.85 11.62 -13.26
C PHE A 166 5.01 12.06 -14.17
N HIS A 167 5.97 12.84 -13.66
CA HIS A 167 6.89 13.59 -14.52
C HIS A 167 8.12 12.80 -14.96
N ASP A 168 8.61 11.90 -14.11
CA ASP A 168 9.88 11.17 -14.34
C ASP A 168 9.92 10.32 -15.61
N GLU A 169 8.78 9.94 -16.18
CA GLU A 169 8.71 9.10 -17.40
C GLU A 169 7.82 9.72 -18.51
N GLY A 170 7.48 11.01 -18.39
CA GLY A 170 6.66 11.75 -19.37
C GLY A 170 5.14 11.66 -19.16
N ARG A 171 4.37 12.56 -19.78
CA ARG A 171 2.89 12.61 -19.67
C ARG A 171 2.26 11.48 -20.50
N CYS A 172 1.21 10.85 -19.97
CA CYS A 172 0.40 9.85 -20.68
C CYS A 172 -1.10 10.10 -20.47
N CYS A 173 -1.97 9.45 -21.25
CA CYS A 173 -3.42 9.66 -21.22
C CYS A 173 -4.18 8.33 -21.17
N GLY A 174 -4.95 8.09 -20.10
CA GLY A 174 -5.73 6.86 -19.94
C GLY A 174 -4.86 5.59 -19.96
N MET A 175 -5.48 4.44 -20.10
CA MET A 175 -4.75 3.16 -20.25
C MET A 175 -4.18 3.03 -21.66
N LYS A 176 -5.03 3.21 -22.68
CA LYS A 176 -4.73 3.04 -24.11
C LYS A 176 -4.76 4.35 -24.89
N GLY A 177 -5.19 5.45 -24.27
CA GLY A 177 -5.25 6.77 -24.90
C GLY A 177 -6.55 7.50 -24.58
N TYR A 178 -6.81 8.58 -25.31
CA TYR A 178 -8.01 9.41 -25.17
C TYR A 178 -9.33 8.64 -25.38
N THR A 179 -9.30 7.53 -26.13
CA THR A 179 -10.50 6.71 -26.40
C THR A 179 -11.09 6.09 -25.14
N ASP A 180 -10.31 5.93 -24.09
CA ASP A 180 -10.80 5.42 -22.81
C ASP A 180 -11.81 6.37 -22.14
N PHE A 181 -11.81 7.65 -22.55
CA PHE A 181 -12.74 8.67 -22.07
C PHE A 181 -13.86 9.00 -23.06
N ALA A 182 -14.04 8.20 -24.12
CA ALA A 182 -15.04 8.48 -25.16
C ALA A 182 -16.49 8.56 -24.64
N ASN A 183 -16.79 7.82 -23.56
CA ASN A 183 -18.10 7.83 -22.89
C ASN A 183 -18.08 8.57 -21.55
N ALA A 184 -16.96 9.21 -21.20
CA ALA A 184 -16.82 9.91 -19.93
C ALA A 184 -17.41 11.33 -20.04
N SER A 185 -17.94 11.84 -18.92
CA SER A 185 -18.49 13.19 -18.83
C SER A 185 -17.44 14.29 -19.05
N SER A 186 -16.17 13.98 -18.86
CA SER A 186 -15.04 14.89 -19.04
C SER A 186 -13.77 14.15 -19.45
N VAL A 187 -12.95 14.80 -20.28
CA VAL A 187 -11.63 14.30 -20.68
C VAL A 187 -10.57 14.95 -19.78
N PRO A 188 -9.64 14.19 -19.18
CA PRO A 188 -8.59 14.76 -18.34
C PRO A 188 -7.70 15.72 -19.12
N ASN A 189 -7.29 16.84 -18.49
CA ASN A 189 -6.37 17.80 -19.12
C ASN A 189 -5.01 17.17 -19.48
N ALA A 190 -4.61 16.08 -18.81
CA ALA A 190 -3.41 15.34 -19.15
C ALA A 190 -3.42 14.75 -20.57
N CYS A 191 -4.60 14.59 -21.15
CA CYS A 191 -4.80 14.10 -22.52
C CYS A 191 -4.64 15.19 -23.60
N CYS A 192 -4.44 16.45 -23.21
CA CYS A 192 -4.20 17.57 -24.10
C CYS A 192 -2.80 18.18 -23.90
N GLN A 193 -2.21 18.80 -24.93
CA GLN A 193 -0.87 19.41 -24.88
C GLN A 193 -0.84 20.74 -24.12
N GLN A 194 -1.92 21.54 -24.18
CA GLN A 194 -2.04 22.84 -23.51
C GLN A 194 -3.01 22.81 -22.31
N LEU A 195 -2.62 23.44 -21.19
CA LEU A 195 -3.49 23.78 -20.06
C LEU A 195 -4.50 24.89 -20.42
N THR A 196 -5.22 24.77 -21.53
CA THR A 196 -6.45 25.57 -21.74
C THR A 196 -7.58 24.88 -20.98
N THR A 197 -8.43 25.66 -20.34
CA THR A 197 -9.31 25.32 -19.20
C THR A 197 -10.25 24.12 -19.38
N ILE A 198 -10.43 23.59 -20.60
CA ILE A 198 -11.26 22.41 -20.91
C ILE A 198 -10.60 21.62 -22.05
N CYS A 199 -10.26 20.35 -21.80
CA CYS A 199 -9.83 19.38 -22.82
C CYS A 199 -11.05 18.68 -23.42
N SER A 200 -11.27 18.83 -24.74
CA SER A 200 -12.33 18.13 -25.47
C SER A 200 -11.79 16.85 -26.11
N LEU A 201 -12.69 15.91 -26.45
CA LEU A 201 -12.31 14.66 -27.11
C LEU A 201 -11.62 14.90 -28.46
N ASP A 202 -12.10 15.87 -29.25
CA ASP A 202 -11.50 16.25 -30.54
C ASP A 202 -10.06 16.76 -30.38
N LYS A 203 -9.81 17.55 -29.32
CA LYS A 203 -8.47 18.09 -29.04
C LYS A 203 -7.54 16.98 -28.54
N ALA A 204 -8.03 16.11 -27.66
CA ALA A 204 -7.26 14.95 -27.20
C ALA A 204 -6.91 13.99 -28.34
N GLN A 205 -7.82 13.82 -29.32
CA GLN A 205 -7.56 13.07 -30.54
C GLN A 205 -6.48 13.72 -31.41
N GLN A 206 -6.51 15.04 -31.56
CA GLN A 206 -5.50 15.80 -32.31
C GLN A 206 -4.12 15.71 -31.65
N ASP A 207 -4.07 15.88 -30.32
CA ASP A 207 -2.84 15.88 -29.54
C ASP A 207 -2.20 14.48 -29.43
N LYS A 208 -3.02 13.42 -29.53
CA LYS A 208 -2.62 12.00 -29.65
C LYS A 208 -1.56 11.57 -28.63
N ILE A 209 -1.79 11.93 -27.37
CA ILE A 209 -0.95 11.50 -26.25
C ILE A 209 -1.04 9.98 -26.07
N GLU A 210 0.10 9.31 -25.89
CA GLU A 210 0.16 7.85 -25.70
C GLU A 210 -0.50 7.40 -24.39
N GLY A 211 -1.01 6.15 -24.38
CA GLY A 211 -1.59 5.52 -23.19
C GLY A 211 -0.55 5.16 -22.12
N CYS A 212 -1.00 5.08 -20.87
CA CYS A 212 -0.14 4.78 -19.72
C CYS A 212 0.23 3.30 -19.56
N GLU A 213 -0.32 2.37 -20.36
CA GLU A 213 -0.10 0.93 -20.19
C GLU A 213 1.39 0.53 -20.18
N LYS A 214 2.15 0.93 -21.20
CA LYS A 214 3.60 0.61 -21.29
C LYS A 214 4.36 1.14 -20.09
N ARG A 215 3.97 2.32 -19.62
CA ARG A 215 4.58 3.00 -18.49
C ARG A 215 4.33 2.24 -17.19
N ILE A 216 3.07 1.90 -16.92
CA ILE A 216 2.67 1.09 -15.75
C ILE A 216 3.43 -0.24 -15.75
N VAL A 217 3.56 -0.89 -16.91
CA VAL A 217 4.30 -2.13 -17.07
C VAL A 217 5.79 -1.95 -16.77
N ASN A 218 6.44 -0.92 -17.33
CA ASN A 218 7.85 -0.63 -17.08
C ASN A 218 8.10 -0.30 -15.60
N PHE A 219 7.31 0.59 -15.00
CA PHE A 219 7.39 0.91 -13.58
C PHE A 219 7.21 -0.34 -12.70
N THR A 220 6.27 -1.21 -13.06
CA THR A 220 6.06 -2.49 -12.36
C THR A 220 7.31 -3.36 -12.44
N TYR A 221 7.96 -3.47 -13.60
CA TYR A 221 9.19 -4.26 -13.76
C TYR A 221 10.40 -3.67 -13.04
N GLU A 222 10.52 -2.36 -12.97
CA GLU A 222 11.61 -1.71 -12.25
C GLU A 222 11.48 -1.88 -10.73
N LYS A 223 10.26 -1.74 -10.20
CA LYS A 223 10.03 -1.75 -8.75
C LYS A 223 9.70 -3.13 -8.18
N MET A 224 9.37 -4.12 -9.02
CA MET A 224 9.03 -5.47 -8.55
C MET A 224 10.15 -6.13 -7.73
N GLU A 225 11.42 -5.86 -8.03
CA GLU A 225 12.53 -6.47 -7.28
C GLU A 225 12.59 -5.93 -5.85
N ILE A 226 12.41 -4.63 -5.65
CA ILE A 226 12.36 -4.03 -4.32
C ILE A 226 11.17 -4.60 -3.54
N ILE A 227 10.00 -4.67 -4.17
CA ILE A 227 8.79 -5.23 -3.54
C ILE A 227 9.06 -6.68 -3.11
N MET A 228 9.64 -7.50 -4.00
CA MET A 228 9.97 -8.90 -3.69
C MET A 228 10.87 -9.02 -2.45
N HIS A 229 11.92 -8.20 -2.35
CA HIS A 229 12.82 -8.23 -1.18
C HIS A 229 12.11 -7.87 0.12
N VAL A 230 11.23 -6.86 0.11
CA VAL A 230 10.43 -6.48 1.29
C VAL A 230 9.54 -7.62 1.76
N TRP A 231 8.88 -8.32 0.83
CA TRP A 231 8.05 -9.48 1.14
C TRP A 231 8.86 -10.65 1.70
N ILE A 232 10.00 -10.97 1.09
CA ILE A 232 10.89 -12.05 1.57
C ILE A 232 11.41 -11.73 2.97
N PHE A 233 11.84 -10.48 3.22
CA PHE A 233 12.28 -10.05 4.54
C PHE A 233 11.18 -10.21 5.60
N GLY A 234 9.94 -9.82 5.29
CA GLY A 234 8.79 -10.01 6.16
C GLY A 234 8.53 -11.49 6.50
N ILE A 235 8.59 -12.37 5.49
CA ILE A 235 8.44 -13.82 5.68
C ILE A 235 9.54 -14.38 6.59
N ILE A 236 10.80 -14.00 6.37
CA ILE A 236 11.93 -14.45 7.20
C ILE A 236 11.73 -14.02 8.66
N LEU A 237 11.36 -12.76 8.88
CA LEU A 237 11.09 -12.23 10.22
C LEU A 237 9.96 -13.00 10.92
N GLN A 238 8.90 -13.31 10.18
CA GLN A 238 7.76 -14.07 10.70
C GLN A 238 8.11 -15.53 11.00
N ILE A 239 8.93 -16.18 10.16
CA ILE A 239 9.45 -17.54 10.43
C ILE A 239 10.33 -17.53 11.69
N ALA A 240 11.22 -16.54 11.83
CA ALA A 240 12.04 -16.39 13.03
C ALA A 240 11.17 -16.26 14.29
N LEU A 241 10.09 -15.47 14.23
CA LEU A 241 9.11 -15.33 15.31
C LEU A 241 8.44 -16.67 15.64
N VAL A 242 8.00 -17.43 14.62
CA VAL A 242 7.42 -18.77 14.81
C VAL A 242 8.40 -19.72 15.51
N VAL A 243 9.67 -19.72 15.11
CA VAL A 243 10.72 -20.53 15.76
C VAL A 243 10.89 -20.13 17.23
N LEU A 244 10.95 -18.84 17.54
CA LEU A 244 11.03 -18.36 18.93
C LEU A 244 9.81 -18.80 19.76
N VAL A 245 8.61 -18.73 19.19
CA VAL A 245 7.39 -19.20 19.83
C VAL A 245 7.44 -20.71 20.10
N PHE A 246 7.90 -21.52 19.15
CA PHE A 246 8.08 -22.96 19.36
C PHE A 246 9.11 -23.28 20.45
N LEU A 247 10.23 -22.57 20.48
CA LEU A 247 11.23 -22.69 21.54
C LEU A 247 10.61 -22.35 22.91
N ALA A 248 9.81 -21.28 23.01
CA ALA A 248 9.11 -20.91 24.23
C ALA A 248 8.03 -21.92 24.68
N ILE A 249 7.42 -22.67 23.75
CA ILE A 249 6.48 -23.76 24.08
C ILE A 249 7.21 -24.98 24.66
N ARG A 250 8.40 -25.29 24.12
CA ARG A 250 9.21 -26.47 24.46
C ARG A 250 10.00 -26.30 25.77
N LEU A 251 10.48 -25.08 26.03
CA LEU A 251 11.12 -24.67 27.29
C LEU A 251 10.09 -24.44 28.42
#